data_AF-A0A4R3T622-F1
#
_entry.id   AF-A0A4R3T622-F1
#
_cell.length_a   1.000
_cell.length_b   1.000
_cell.length_c   1.000
_cell.angle_alpha   90.00
_cell.angle_beta   90.00
_cell.angle_gamma   90.00
#
_symmetry.space_group_name_H-M   'P 1'
#
loop_
_entity.id
_entity.type
_entity.pdbx_description
1 polymer ?
#
loop_
_entity_poly.entity_id
_entity_poly.type
_entity_poly.pdbx_seq_one_letter_code
_entity_poly.pdbx_strand_id
1 'polypeptide(L)'
;MPRSARSPRAAKLAARLAALLAASLAATAVTTPALAEAKKPDPLPPPDPSFVVMEPIDAPIVDSGRLDGVLHVSITVKTKSAANAAELAKRMPELRAASLAAAIEFARLHASPYTPVNVARLSAMMAPPIKRLDKGIEKVLIVKVSADEG
;
A
#
# COMPACT_ATOMS: atom_id res chain seq x y z
N MET A 1 45.73 -55.85 19.12
CA MET A 1 46.33 -56.55 17.97
C MET A 1 45.16 -57.18 17.21
N PRO A 2 44.96 -56.91 15.90
CA PRO A 2 45.96 -57.11 14.86
C PRO A 2 46.39 -55.85 14.10
N ARG A 3 47.61 -55.96 13.56
CA ARG A 3 48.33 -55.05 12.66
C ARG A 3 48.03 -55.46 11.21
N SER A 4 47.92 -54.48 10.29
CA SER A 4 48.58 -54.48 8.97
C SER A 4 48.18 -53.20 8.22
N ALA A 5 49.08 -52.23 8.04
CA ALA A 5 50.16 -52.17 7.05
C ALA A 5 49.69 -51.40 5.80
N ARG A 6 49.90 -50.08 5.85
CA ARG A 6 49.84 -49.17 4.68
C ARG A 6 50.97 -49.53 3.72
N SER A 7 50.64 -49.79 2.46
CA SER A 7 51.63 -49.96 1.39
C SER A 7 51.98 -48.61 0.73
N PRO A 8 53.21 -48.43 0.20
CA PRO A 8 53.85 -47.12 0.02
C PRO A 8 54.09 -46.80 -1.46
N ARG A 9 53.04 -46.71 -2.29
CA ARG A 9 53.20 -46.69 -3.76
C ARG A 9 52.50 -45.60 -4.56
N ALA A 10 51.93 -44.58 -3.94
CA ALA A 10 51.45 -43.40 -4.68
C ALA A 10 52.20 -42.10 -4.33
N ALA A 11 53.38 -42.23 -3.70
CA ALA A 11 54.31 -41.15 -3.36
C ALA A 11 54.98 -40.47 -4.58
N LYS A 12 54.47 -40.65 -5.80
CA LYS A 12 55.10 -40.16 -7.04
C LYS A 12 54.12 -39.62 -8.09
N LEU A 13 52.88 -39.34 -7.73
CA LEU A 13 52.11 -38.30 -8.42
C LEU A 13 52.20 -37.04 -7.57
N ALA A 14 53.34 -36.37 -7.67
CA ALA A 14 53.42 -35.25 -8.59
C ALA A 14 52.58 -34.11 -7.98
N ALA A 15 53.00 -33.55 -6.84
CA ALA A 15 54.15 -32.62 -6.81
C ALA A 15 54.06 -31.48 -7.86
N ARG A 16 52.86 -31.21 -8.41
CA ARG A 16 52.63 -30.15 -9.40
C ARG A 16 51.48 -29.19 -9.10
N LEU A 17 50.78 -29.33 -7.96
CA LEU A 17 49.69 -28.41 -7.58
C LEU A 17 49.88 -27.83 -6.17
N ALA A 18 51.12 -27.78 -5.69
CA ALA A 18 51.49 -27.21 -4.38
C ALA A 18 52.24 -25.87 -4.48
N ALA A 19 52.11 -25.16 -5.61
CA ALA A 19 52.80 -23.90 -5.82
C ALA A 19 51.89 -22.91 -6.57
N LEU A 20 50.89 -22.34 -5.89
CA LEU A 20 50.19 -21.12 -6.34
C LEU A 20 49.33 -20.42 -5.27
N LEU A 21 49.42 -20.79 -3.99
CA LEU A 21 48.66 -20.15 -2.90
C LEU A 21 49.59 -19.51 -1.87
N ALA A 22 50.45 -18.59 -2.30
CA ALA A 22 51.22 -17.72 -1.40
C ALA A 22 51.69 -16.46 -2.12
N ALA A 23 50.79 -15.48 -2.34
CA ALA A 23 51.15 -14.09 -2.56
C ALA A 23 49.90 -13.20 -2.62
N SER A 24 49.55 -12.54 -1.51
CA SER A 24 49.14 -11.12 -1.44
C SER A 24 48.48 -10.79 -0.10
N LEU A 25 49.32 -10.56 0.92
CA LEU A 25 48.97 -9.63 2.00
C LEU A 25 49.20 -8.21 1.48
N ALA A 26 48.36 -7.28 1.95
CA ALA A 26 48.42 -5.81 1.80
C ALA A 26 47.62 -5.19 0.64
N ALA A 27 46.34 -4.92 0.92
CA ALA A 27 45.68 -3.66 0.57
C ALA A 27 44.40 -3.53 1.41
N THR A 28 44.51 -3.00 2.63
CA THR A 28 43.35 -2.40 3.30
C THR A 28 43.02 -1.11 2.57
N ALA A 29 42.20 -1.22 1.52
CA ALA A 29 41.55 -0.05 0.94
C ALA A 29 40.61 0.50 2.01
N VAL A 30 40.93 1.69 2.51
CA VAL A 30 40.01 2.52 3.29
C VAL A 30 38.83 2.82 2.36
N THR A 31 37.76 2.05 2.45
CA THR A 31 36.47 2.42 1.88
C THR A 31 35.92 3.53 2.75
N THR A 32 36.23 4.78 2.39
CA THR A 32 35.42 5.92 2.80
C THR A 32 33.97 5.60 2.46
N PRO A 33 33.02 5.62 3.42
CA PRO A 33 31.62 5.56 3.05
C PRO A 33 31.38 6.84 2.25
N ALA A 34 31.12 6.70 0.96
CA ALA A 34 30.44 7.76 0.24
C ALA A 34 29.10 7.90 0.97
N LEU A 35 28.99 8.91 1.84
CA LEU A 35 27.71 9.42 2.27
C LEU A 35 26.97 9.71 0.97
N ALA A 36 26.03 8.86 0.61
CA ALA A 36 25.08 9.16 -0.44
C ALA A 36 24.46 10.50 -0.03
N GLU A 37 24.82 11.56 -0.75
CA GLU A 37 24.25 12.87 -0.56
C GLU A 37 22.73 12.67 -0.72
N ALA A 38 22.00 12.82 0.39
CA ALA A 38 20.57 12.60 0.41
C ALA A 38 19.96 13.60 -0.57
N LYS A 39 19.66 13.15 -1.80
CA LYS A 39 18.97 13.94 -2.80
C LYS A 39 17.73 14.48 -2.12
N LYS A 40 17.67 15.80 -1.91
CA LYS A 40 16.48 16.44 -1.36
C LYS A 40 15.29 15.95 -2.16
N PRO A 41 14.23 15.45 -1.51
CA PRO A 41 13.02 15.03 -2.21
C PRO A 41 12.60 16.17 -3.13
N ASP A 42 12.38 15.85 -4.41
CA ASP A 42 11.87 16.84 -5.36
C ASP A 42 10.56 17.43 -4.77
N PRO A 43 10.35 18.75 -4.82
CA PRO A 43 9.15 19.37 -4.26
C PRO A 43 7.91 18.68 -4.82
N LEU A 44 6.99 18.28 -3.93
CA LEU A 44 5.74 17.66 -4.35
C LEU A 44 5.02 18.61 -5.32
N PRO A 45 4.53 18.10 -6.46
CA PRO A 45 3.77 18.93 -7.39
C PRO A 45 2.54 19.52 -6.67
N PRO A 46 2.11 20.74 -7.07
CA PRO A 46 0.94 21.36 -6.49
C PRO A 46 -0.30 20.46 -6.64
N PRO A 47 -1.25 20.50 -5.68
CA PRO A 47 -2.45 19.67 -5.73
C PRO A 47 -3.23 19.89 -7.03
N ASP A 48 -3.63 18.79 -7.69
CA ASP A 48 -4.46 18.87 -8.89
C ASP A 48 -5.86 19.41 -8.50
N PRO A 49 -6.27 20.58 -9.03
CA PRO A 49 -7.52 21.24 -8.63
C PRO A 49 -8.77 20.53 -9.14
N SER A 50 -8.66 19.48 -9.95
CA SER A 50 -9.78 18.65 -10.40
C SER A 50 -10.25 17.63 -9.34
N PHE A 51 -9.54 17.51 -8.22
CA PHE A 51 -9.89 16.62 -7.12
C PHE A 51 -10.62 17.33 -5.99
N VAL A 52 -11.68 16.71 -5.51
CA VAL A 52 -12.42 17.13 -4.31
C VAL A 52 -12.17 16.09 -3.22
N VAL A 53 -11.41 16.49 -2.20
CA VAL A 53 -11.15 15.66 -1.02
C VAL A 53 -12.31 15.81 -0.05
N MET A 54 -12.81 14.69 0.47
CA MET A 54 -13.85 14.67 1.50
C MET A 54 -13.22 14.34 2.85
N GLU A 55 -13.81 14.84 3.93
CA GLU A 55 -13.47 14.33 5.26
C GLU A 55 -13.77 12.82 5.33
N PRO A 56 -13.07 12.04 6.18
CA PRO A 56 -13.37 10.64 6.39
C PRO A 56 -14.83 10.39 6.78
N ILE A 57 -15.33 9.21 6.46
CA ILE A 57 -16.68 8.74 6.75
C ILE A 57 -16.56 7.51 7.63
N ASP A 58 -17.28 7.53 8.75
CA ASP A 58 -17.41 6.40 9.66
C ASP A 58 -18.82 5.85 9.53
N ALA A 59 -18.93 4.58 9.11
CA ALA A 59 -20.20 3.89 8.96
C ALA A 59 -20.29 2.74 9.96
N PRO A 60 -21.37 2.63 10.75
CA PRO A 60 -21.52 1.53 11.70
C PRO A 60 -21.65 0.19 10.97
N ILE A 61 -20.95 -0.82 11.48
CA ILE A 61 -21.13 -2.21 11.10
C ILE A 61 -22.18 -2.79 12.04
N VAL A 62 -23.32 -3.19 11.47
CA VAL A 62 -24.44 -3.76 12.22
C VAL A 62 -24.63 -5.22 11.83
N ASP A 63 -24.43 -6.14 12.78
CA ASP A 63 -24.74 -7.56 12.62
C ASP A 63 -25.77 -7.99 13.68
N SER A 64 -26.79 -8.72 13.25
CA SER A 64 -27.80 -9.31 14.15
C SER A 64 -28.44 -8.29 15.12
N GLY A 65 -28.58 -7.04 14.68
CA GLY A 65 -29.16 -5.94 15.46
C GLY A 65 -28.21 -5.27 16.46
N ARG A 66 -26.92 -5.63 16.48
CA ARG A 66 -25.89 -5.03 17.34
C ARG A 66 -24.89 -4.23 16.53
N LEU A 67 -24.32 -3.22 17.16
CA LEU A 67 -23.14 -2.53 16.65
C LEU A 67 -21.93 -3.39 16.96
N ASP A 68 -21.33 -3.94 15.91
CA ASP A 68 -20.19 -4.85 16.01
C ASP A 68 -18.87 -4.16 15.65
N GLY A 69 -18.90 -2.96 15.04
CA GLY A 69 -17.71 -2.17 14.76
C GLY A 69 -17.97 -0.96 13.87
N VAL A 70 -16.90 -0.39 13.31
CA VAL A 70 -16.92 0.78 12.45
C VAL A 70 -16.14 0.52 11.17
N LEU A 71 -16.73 0.89 10.03
CA LEU A 71 -16.07 0.98 8.74
C LEU A 71 -15.60 2.43 8.53
N HIS A 72 -14.29 2.63 8.48
CA HIS A 72 -13.67 3.91 8.17
C HIS A 72 -13.33 4.00 6.68
N VAL A 73 -13.83 5.02 5.98
CA VAL A 73 -13.57 5.24 4.55
C VAL A 73 -13.15 6.68 4.30
N SER A 74 -12.02 6.85 3.60
CA SER A 74 -11.59 8.15 3.07
C SER A 74 -11.75 8.15 1.55
N ILE A 75 -12.46 9.16 1.03
CA ILE A 75 -12.84 9.25 -0.38
C ILE A 75 -12.33 10.54 -0.97
N THR A 76 -11.90 10.48 -2.22
CA THR A 76 -11.64 11.66 -3.04
C THR A 76 -12.37 11.50 -4.37
N VAL A 77 -12.96 12.57 -4.86
CA VAL A 77 -13.69 12.59 -6.13
C VAL A 77 -12.86 13.30 -7.18
N LYS A 78 -12.50 12.61 -8.26
CA LYS A 78 -11.94 13.24 -9.46
C LYS A 78 -13.07 13.75 -10.32
N THR A 79 -13.00 15.01 -10.70
CA THR A 79 -13.93 15.65 -11.63
C THR A 79 -13.27 15.87 -12.99
N LYS A 80 -14.07 16.19 -14.01
CA LYS A 80 -13.59 16.44 -15.37
C LYS A 80 -12.78 17.74 -15.51
N SER A 81 -12.88 18.67 -14.56
CA SER A 81 -12.20 19.97 -14.60
C SER A 81 -12.18 20.63 -13.22
N ALA A 82 -11.28 21.59 -13.02
CA ALA A 82 -11.23 22.40 -11.79
C ALA A 82 -12.54 23.17 -11.53
N ALA A 83 -13.24 23.62 -12.58
CA ALA A 83 -14.53 24.29 -12.45
C ALA A 83 -15.60 23.33 -11.89
N ASN A 84 -15.63 22.09 -12.38
CA ASN A 84 -16.56 21.07 -11.88
C ASN A 84 -16.24 20.72 -10.42
N ALA A 85 -14.95 20.62 -10.05
CA ALA A 85 -14.54 20.43 -8.67
C ALA A 85 -15.03 21.57 -7.76
N ALA A 86 -14.86 22.83 -8.20
CA ALA A 86 -15.33 23.99 -7.45
C ALA A 86 -16.86 23.99 -7.25
N GLU A 87 -17.64 23.66 -8.28
CA GLU A 87 -19.11 23.56 -8.16
C GLU A 87 -19.56 22.37 -7.32
N LEU A 88 -18.85 21.24 -7.40
CA LEU A 88 -19.13 20.08 -6.55
C LEU A 88 -18.78 20.37 -5.08
N ALA A 89 -17.69 21.10 -4.81
CA ALA A 89 -17.27 21.47 -3.47
C ALA A 89 -18.30 22.35 -2.75
N LYS A 90 -19.04 23.19 -3.47
CA LYS A 90 -20.18 23.95 -2.91
C LYS A 90 -21.33 23.06 -2.44
N ARG A 91 -21.41 21.83 -2.96
CA ARG A 91 -22.40 20.80 -2.63
C ARG A 91 -21.79 19.67 -1.79
N MET A 92 -20.82 20.02 -0.94
CA MET A 92 -20.19 19.07 -0.03
C MET A 92 -21.19 18.33 0.87
N PRO A 93 -22.24 18.97 1.43
CA PRO A 93 -23.25 18.26 2.22
C PRO A 93 -23.95 17.14 1.44
N GLU A 94 -24.37 17.40 0.20
CA GLU A 94 -25.02 16.38 -0.65
C GLU A 94 -24.05 15.26 -1.02
N LEU A 95 -22.80 15.63 -1.33
CA LEU A 95 -21.73 14.66 -1.62
C LEU A 95 -21.45 13.75 -0.41
N ARG A 96 -21.38 14.32 0.79
CA ARG A 96 -21.22 13.56 2.05
C ARG A 96 -22.42 12.67 2.31
N ALA A 97 -23.65 13.17 2.15
CA ALA A 97 -24.86 12.39 2.38
C ALA A 97 -24.95 11.15 1.47
N ALA A 98 -24.71 11.31 0.16
CA ALA A 98 -24.71 10.18 -0.77
C ALA A 98 -23.61 9.15 -0.46
N SER A 99 -22.43 9.63 -0.05
CA SER A 99 -21.31 8.77 0.30
C SER A 99 -21.54 8.01 1.60
N LEU A 100 -22.08 8.69 2.63
CA LEU A 100 -22.42 8.08 3.92
C LEU A 100 -23.51 7.02 3.76
N ALA A 101 -24.58 7.31 3.01
CA ALA A 101 -25.64 6.34 2.76
C ALA A 101 -25.10 5.07 2.07
N ALA A 102 -24.21 5.23 1.09
CA ALA A 102 -23.57 4.10 0.41
C ALA A 102 -22.62 3.32 1.33
N ALA A 103 -21.88 4.01 2.21
CA ALA A 103 -20.98 3.39 3.18
C ALA A 103 -21.76 2.57 4.22
N ILE A 104 -22.86 3.11 4.76
CA ILE A 104 -23.76 2.41 5.70
C ILE A 104 -24.30 1.13 5.06
N GLU A 105 -24.77 1.21 3.82
CA GLU A 105 -25.33 0.04 3.14
C GLU A 105 -24.27 -1.03 2.87
N PHE A 106 -23.06 -0.64 2.48
CA PHE A 106 -21.95 -1.58 2.36
C PHE A 106 -21.59 -2.19 3.73
N ALA A 107 -21.48 -1.38 4.77
CA ALA A 107 -21.08 -1.82 6.11
C ALA A 107 -22.06 -2.88 6.64
N ARG A 108 -23.37 -2.64 6.49
CA ARG A 108 -24.45 -3.56 6.90
C ARG A 108 -24.45 -4.90 6.17
N LEU A 109 -24.02 -4.93 4.91
CA LEU A 109 -24.15 -6.12 4.06
C LEU A 109 -22.85 -6.91 3.89
N HIS A 110 -21.70 -6.23 4.02
CA HIS A 110 -20.44 -6.73 3.46
C HIS A 110 -19.21 -6.42 4.31
N ALA A 111 -19.33 -5.72 5.43
CA ALA A 111 -18.22 -5.44 6.32
C ALA A 111 -18.32 -6.24 7.61
N SER A 112 -17.16 -6.53 8.19
CA SER A 112 -16.99 -7.05 9.54
C SER A 112 -15.63 -6.58 10.03
N PRO A 113 -15.47 -6.22 11.33
CA PRO A 113 -14.17 -5.84 11.88
C PRO A 113 -13.17 -7.01 11.87
N TYR A 114 -13.64 -8.25 11.71
CA TYR A 114 -12.83 -9.46 11.75
C TYR A 114 -12.44 -10.00 10.36
N THR A 115 -12.84 -9.31 9.28
CA THR A 115 -12.57 -9.76 7.91
C THR A 115 -12.00 -8.64 7.05
N PRO A 116 -11.13 -8.94 6.08
CA PRO A 116 -10.61 -7.93 5.17
C PRO A 116 -11.72 -7.23 4.37
N VAL A 117 -11.66 -5.91 4.27
CA VAL A 117 -12.62 -5.13 3.48
C VAL A 117 -12.43 -5.39 1.99
N ASN A 118 -13.50 -5.82 1.31
CA ASN A 118 -13.49 -5.99 -0.15
C ASN A 118 -13.62 -4.63 -0.86
N VAL A 119 -12.47 -4.00 -1.15
CA VAL A 119 -12.40 -2.66 -1.76
C VAL A 119 -13.03 -2.61 -3.16
N ALA A 120 -12.92 -3.68 -3.96
CA ALA A 120 -13.53 -3.73 -5.29
C ALA A 120 -15.06 -3.64 -5.21
N ARG A 121 -15.67 -4.40 -4.28
CA ARG A 121 -17.10 -4.33 -4.01
C ARG A 121 -17.51 -2.98 -3.42
N LEU A 122 -16.74 -2.46 -2.46
CA LEU A 122 -16.97 -1.13 -1.89
C LEU A 122 -16.99 -0.07 -2.99
N SER A 123 -15.98 -0.04 -3.85
CA SER A 123 -15.92 0.89 -4.99
C SER A 123 -17.12 0.76 -5.93
N ALA A 124 -17.57 -0.47 -6.21
CA ALA A 124 -18.72 -0.73 -7.07
C ALA A 124 -20.04 -0.23 -6.46
N MET A 125 -20.18 -0.27 -5.12
CA MET A 125 -21.36 0.21 -4.41
C MET A 125 -21.35 1.72 -4.19
N MET A 126 -20.18 2.30 -3.90
CA MET A 126 -20.06 3.74 -3.62
C MET A 126 -20.15 4.59 -4.88
N ALA A 127 -19.55 4.15 -5.99
CA ALA A 127 -19.43 5.01 -7.18
C ALA A 127 -20.78 5.41 -7.81
N PRO A 128 -21.79 4.51 -7.99
CA PRO A 128 -23.04 4.88 -8.63
C PRO A 128 -23.84 5.99 -7.93
N PRO A 129 -24.16 5.92 -6.62
CA PRO A 129 -24.93 6.98 -5.95
C PRO A 129 -24.19 8.32 -5.95
N ILE A 130 -22.87 8.31 -5.74
CA ILE A 130 -22.06 9.54 -5.76
C ILE A 130 -22.04 10.17 -7.17
N LYS A 131 -21.85 9.36 -8.22
CA LYS A 131 -21.84 9.85 -9.62
C LYS A 131 -23.18 10.40 -10.09
N ARG A 132 -24.31 10.01 -9.48
CA ARG A 132 -25.64 10.56 -9.82
C ARG A 132 -25.81 12.01 -9.40
N LEU A 133 -25.02 12.50 -8.43
CA LEU A 133 -25.10 13.89 -7.95
C LEU A 133 -24.67 14.91 -9.01
N ASP A 134 -23.70 14.55 -9.85
CA ASP A 134 -23.13 15.47 -10.82
C ASP A 134 -22.47 14.77 -12.02
N LYS A 135 -22.84 15.18 -13.23
CA LYS A 135 -22.29 14.62 -14.50
C LYS A 135 -20.82 15.00 -14.74
N GLY A 136 -20.29 15.95 -13.96
CA GLY A 136 -18.91 16.40 -13.93
C GLY A 136 -17.99 15.50 -13.11
N ILE A 137 -18.51 14.53 -12.37
CA ILE A 137 -17.72 13.51 -11.66
C ILE A 137 -17.16 12.48 -12.66
N GLU A 138 -15.85 12.31 -12.68
CA GLU A 138 -15.16 11.32 -13.52
C GLU A 138 -14.94 10.00 -12.75
N LYS A 139 -14.35 10.08 -11.56
CA LYS A 139 -14.03 8.92 -10.72
C LYS A 139 -14.29 9.20 -9.25
N VAL A 140 -14.65 8.15 -8.53
CA VAL A 140 -14.69 8.11 -7.07
C VAL A 140 -13.54 7.22 -6.64
N LEU A 141 -12.67 7.73 -5.78
CA LEU A 141 -11.45 7.06 -5.35
C LEU A 141 -11.52 6.79 -3.85
N ILE A 142 -11.38 5.52 -3.48
CA ILE A 142 -11.17 5.14 -2.08
C ILE A 142 -9.68 5.26 -1.81
N VAL A 143 -9.31 6.22 -0.96
CA VAL A 143 -7.91 6.53 -0.65
C VAL A 143 -7.41 5.68 0.52
N LYS A 144 -8.28 5.47 1.50
CA LYS A 144 -8.02 4.64 2.67
C LYS A 144 -9.31 3.95 3.08
N VAL A 145 -9.19 2.71 3.54
CA VAL A 145 -10.29 1.98 4.15
C VAL A 145 -9.78 1.05 5.26
N SER A 146 -10.51 0.98 6.36
CA SER A 146 -10.31 0.02 7.44
C SER A 146 -11.65 -0.34 8.09
N ALA A 147 -11.69 -1.48 8.76
CA ALA A 147 -12.78 -1.86 9.63
C ALA A 147 -12.19 -2.38 10.94
N ASP A 148 -12.74 -1.94 12.06
CA ASP A 148 -12.31 -2.32 13.41
C ASP A 148 -13.50 -2.21 14.38
N GLU A 149 -13.31 -2.59 15.64
CA GLU A 149 -14.37 -2.68 16.64
C GLU A 149 -14.83 -1.30 17.18
N GLY A 150 -14.15 -0.20 16.79
CA GLY A 150 -14.43 1.16 17.25
C GLY A 150 -13.57 1.64 18.43
#